data_AF-A0AA35YIZ2-F1
#
_entry.id   AF-A0AA35YIZ2-F1
#
_cell.length_a   1.000
_cell.length_b   1.000
_cell.length_c   1.000
_cell.angle_alpha   90.00
_cell.angle_beta   90.00
_cell.angle_gamma   90.00
#
_symmetry.space_group_name_H-M   'P 1'
#
loop_
_entity.id
_entity.type
_entity.pdbx_description
1 polymer ?
#
loop_
_entity_poly.entity_id
_entity_poly.type
_entity_poly.pdbx_seq_one_letter_code
_entity_poly.pdbx_strand_id
1 'polypeptide(L)'
;MHKRVVNFRKVDTHKAEDMARELLIFINEWGMKNVMTMTVDNAKTNDAAINIIVKELPGIYENGKHFHIRCMAHIINLVVKMGLKHEVYHVKNLQDAVKYIRASPQRIKTFKQAMKDAAVESQRFLCGETPTRWNSTFELLRSAYDVKDAFLEYSHQDFEMIKKMMEFLEKFKKKTEKVSCSTKPIFHTYTREILHIEQHLRKHETNPDFMFMVPDMKDKYDKYWGDYDTISDYVFFATLLDPQCKSKFMKVVFTQMLKAKNKDKKMSADEIESKAREKVIDIECKLDKFFKTYLERSNMTSSSQQETPEEVVNFDDENEFFGSYMTSGSFPSTSSESQLQRYLNEDPIGFDKGYDILTWWKNNAVRFPIVARMARDILGMQISTVASESTFSNGRRVITDYRTNLSVVIVEALICTQDWLRKSSLPIYDYDEVYNVLADDDLAIDIVDAIHNLKLTGKRSEN
;
A
#
# COMPACT_ATOMS: atom_id res chain seq x y z
N MET A 1 -10.46 4.47 9.13
CA MET A 1 -10.63 3.74 7.86
C MET A 1 -11.10 2.33 8.19
N HIS A 2 -12.17 1.84 7.55
CA HIS A 2 -12.63 0.46 7.77
C HIS A 2 -12.08 -0.44 6.67
N LYS A 3 -11.29 -1.44 7.04
CA LYS A 3 -10.90 -2.55 6.18
C LYS A 3 -11.58 -3.81 6.72
N ARG A 4 -12.25 -4.54 5.83
CA ARG A 4 -12.96 -5.78 6.15
C ARG A 4 -12.72 -6.79 5.04
N VAL A 5 -12.36 -8.01 5.41
CA VAL A 5 -12.38 -9.16 4.51
C VAL A 5 -13.83 -9.59 4.40
N VAL A 6 -14.41 -9.49 3.21
CA VAL A 6 -15.84 -9.79 2.99
C VAL A 6 -16.05 -11.17 2.37
N ASN A 7 -15.08 -11.68 1.60
CA ASN A 7 -15.10 -13.03 1.04
C ASN A 7 -13.71 -13.68 1.09
N PHE A 8 -13.70 -15.01 1.19
CA PHE A 8 -12.54 -15.87 1.10
C PHE A 8 -12.92 -17.21 0.45
N ARG A 9 -12.82 -17.29 -0.88
CA ARG A 9 -13.24 -18.47 -1.63
C ARG A 9 -12.14 -18.99 -2.54
N LYS A 10 -12.20 -20.31 -2.80
CA LYS A 10 -11.41 -20.94 -3.85
C LYS A 10 -12.11 -20.68 -5.18
N VAL A 11 -11.37 -20.19 -6.16
CA VAL A 11 -11.81 -20.14 -7.55
C VAL A 11 -11.13 -21.30 -8.28
N ASP A 12 -11.92 -22.16 -8.93
CA ASP A 12 -11.39 -23.40 -9.52
C ASP A 12 -10.57 -23.16 -10.81
N THR A 13 -10.72 -21.99 -11.44
CA THR A 13 -9.92 -21.60 -12.61
C THR A 13 -9.34 -20.20 -12.45
N HIS A 14 -8.21 -19.98 -13.12
CA HIS A 14 -7.62 -18.64 -13.28
C HIS A 14 -7.99 -18.02 -14.63
N LYS A 15 -9.19 -18.33 -15.17
CA LYS A 15 -9.69 -17.67 -16.38
C LYS A 15 -10.32 -16.33 -16.00
N ALA A 16 -10.17 -15.35 -16.89
CA ALA A 16 -10.66 -14.00 -16.64
C ALA A 16 -12.18 -13.95 -16.44
N GLU A 17 -12.91 -14.74 -17.23
CA GLU A 17 -14.37 -14.83 -17.23
C GLU A 17 -14.90 -15.42 -15.93
N ASP A 18 -14.24 -16.47 -15.43
CA ASP A 18 -14.64 -17.15 -14.19
C ASP A 18 -14.37 -16.25 -12.99
N MET A 19 -13.19 -15.62 -12.92
CA MET A 19 -12.87 -14.64 -11.86
C MET A 19 -13.83 -13.45 -11.87
N ALA A 20 -14.16 -12.91 -13.05
CA ALA A 20 -15.10 -11.79 -13.19
C ALA A 20 -16.50 -12.18 -12.71
N ARG A 21 -16.99 -13.36 -13.11
CA ARG A 21 -18.30 -13.88 -12.71
C ARG A 21 -18.41 -14.04 -11.21
N GLU A 22 -17.43 -14.68 -10.57
CA GLU A 22 -17.42 -14.85 -9.12
C GLU A 22 -17.43 -13.51 -8.39
N LEU A 23 -16.60 -12.54 -8.82
CA LEU A 23 -16.58 -11.22 -8.23
C LEU A 23 -17.91 -10.47 -8.39
N LEU A 24 -18.58 -10.58 -9.54
CA LEU A 24 -19.90 -9.96 -9.77
C LEU A 24 -20.99 -10.59 -8.91
N ILE A 25 -20.98 -11.92 -8.78
CA ILE A 25 -21.87 -12.63 -7.85
C ILE A 25 -21.66 -12.08 -6.43
N PHE A 26 -20.42 -11.91 -6.00
CA PHE A 26 -20.12 -11.41 -4.65
C PHE A 26 -20.56 -9.97 -4.43
N ILE A 27 -20.34 -9.09 -5.40
CA ILE A 27 -20.81 -7.70 -5.35
C ILE A 27 -22.33 -7.68 -5.16
N ASN A 28 -23.05 -8.55 -5.87
CA ASN A 28 -24.49 -8.66 -5.78
C ASN A 28 -24.97 -9.30 -4.46
N GLU A 29 -24.34 -10.41 -4.01
CA GLU A 29 -24.65 -11.09 -2.74
C GLU A 29 -24.54 -10.15 -1.53
N TRP A 30 -23.53 -9.28 -1.53
CA TRP A 30 -23.32 -8.28 -0.49
C TRP A 30 -24.19 -7.03 -0.64
N GLY A 31 -25.01 -6.94 -1.69
CA GLY A 31 -25.85 -5.78 -1.99
C GLY A 31 -25.03 -4.51 -2.25
N MET A 32 -23.80 -4.65 -2.76
CA MET A 32 -22.91 -3.51 -3.03
C MET A 32 -23.42 -2.74 -4.25
N LYS A 33 -24.04 -1.59 -4.01
CA LYS A 33 -24.64 -0.76 -5.07
C LYS A 33 -23.61 0.04 -5.88
N ASN A 34 -22.49 0.40 -5.26
CA ASN A 34 -21.48 1.26 -5.88
C ASN A 34 -20.08 0.70 -5.57
N VAL A 35 -19.33 0.36 -6.61
CA VAL A 35 -17.90 0.01 -6.51
C VAL A 35 -17.11 1.08 -7.25
N MET A 36 -16.20 1.76 -6.55
CA MET A 36 -15.47 2.90 -7.11
C MET A 36 -14.25 2.45 -7.91
N THR A 37 -13.43 1.57 -7.34
CA THR A 37 -12.22 1.03 -7.95
C THR A 37 -11.97 -0.38 -7.45
N MET A 38 -11.16 -1.14 -8.20
CA MET A 38 -10.62 -2.42 -7.78
C MET A 38 -9.09 -2.42 -7.87
N THR A 39 -8.45 -2.83 -6.77
CA THR A 39 -6.98 -2.93 -6.68
C THR A 39 -6.56 -4.38 -6.75
N VAL A 40 -5.76 -4.74 -7.75
CA VAL A 40 -5.28 -6.11 -7.98
C VAL A 40 -3.78 -6.12 -8.29
N ASP A 41 -3.16 -7.30 -8.23
CA ASP A 41 -1.79 -7.47 -8.68
C ASP A 41 -1.70 -7.42 -10.22
N ASN A 42 -0.48 -7.37 -10.73
CA ASN A 42 -0.22 -6.93 -12.09
C ASN A 42 -0.26 -8.07 -13.14
N ALA A 43 -1.14 -9.05 -12.92
CA ALA A 43 -1.33 -10.18 -13.81
C ALA A 43 -2.24 -9.80 -14.99
N LYS A 44 -1.87 -10.24 -16.20
CA LYS A 44 -2.66 -9.96 -17.43
C LYS A 44 -4.10 -10.47 -17.34
N THR A 45 -4.31 -11.59 -16.64
CA THR A 45 -5.65 -12.16 -16.44
C THR A 45 -6.57 -11.22 -15.66
N ASN A 46 -6.02 -10.44 -14.71
CA ASN A 46 -6.80 -9.47 -13.96
C ASN A 46 -7.24 -8.30 -14.83
N ASP A 47 -6.38 -7.84 -15.75
CA ASP A 47 -6.76 -6.79 -16.71
C ASP A 47 -7.99 -7.23 -17.52
N ALA A 48 -8.01 -8.48 -17.99
CA ALA A 48 -9.15 -9.04 -18.72
C ALA A 48 -10.40 -9.20 -17.84
N ALA A 49 -10.26 -9.69 -16.61
CA ALA A 49 -11.39 -9.84 -15.69
C ALA A 49 -12.03 -8.50 -15.32
N ILE A 50 -11.21 -7.47 -15.08
CA ILE A 50 -11.68 -6.11 -14.80
C ILE A 50 -12.48 -5.56 -15.97
N ASN A 51 -12.02 -5.76 -17.21
CA ASN A 51 -12.73 -5.29 -18.39
C ASN A 51 -14.11 -5.93 -18.56
N ILE A 52 -14.34 -7.12 -17.98
CA ILE A 52 -15.66 -7.76 -17.92
C ILE A 52 -16.49 -7.09 -16.81
N ILE A 53 -15.94 -6.98 -15.60
CA ILE A 53 -16.63 -6.41 -14.43
C ILE A 53 -17.12 -4.98 -14.70
N VAL A 54 -16.30 -4.13 -15.31
CA VAL A 54 -16.63 -2.72 -15.61
C VAL A 54 -17.88 -2.60 -16.49
N LYS A 55 -18.17 -3.56 -17.37
CA LYS A 55 -19.34 -3.52 -18.26
C LYS A 55 -20.64 -3.80 -17.52
N GLU A 56 -20.58 -4.53 -16.42
CA GLU A 56 -21.74 -4.96 -15.64
C GLU A 56 -22.06 -4.01 -14.48
N LEU A 57 -21.12 -3.13 -14.11
CA LEU A 57 -21.27 -2.22 -12.99
C LEU A 57 -21.77 -0.83 -13.43
N PRO A 58 -22.83 -0.29 -12.80
CA PRO A 58 -23.36 1.03 -13.16
C PRO A 58 -22.52 2.18 -12.57
N GLY A 59 -22.60 3.35 -13.20
CA GLY A 59 -22.18 4.62 -12.60
C GLY A 59 -20.67 4.78 -12.35
N ILE A 60 -19.83 4.06 -13.10
CA ILE A 60 -18.37 4.15 -13.01
C ILE A 60 -17.84 5.37 -13.76
N TYR A 61 -16.92 6.10 -13.13
CA TYR A 61 -16.24 7.25 -13.71
C TYR A 61 -15.49 6.93 -15.01
N GLU A 62 -15.60 7.81 -16.02
CA GLU A 62 -14.92 7.68 -17.33
C GLU A 62 -15.09 6.28 -17.94
N ASN A 63 -16.30 5.71 -17.83
CA ASN A 63 -16.64 4.37 -18.33
C ASN A 63 -15.69 3.28 -17.84
N GLY A 64 -15.17 3.43 -16.62
CA GLY A 64 -14.27 2.49 -15.96
C GLY A 64 -12.81 2.50 -16.43
N LYS A 65 -12.40 3.49 -17.24
CA LYS A 65 -10.99 3.71 -17.61
C LYS A 65 -10.06 3.74 -16.39
N HIS A 66 -10.53 4.30 -15.28
CA HIS A 66 -9.77 4.48 -14.04
C HIS A 66 -10.14 3.48 -12.93
N PHE A 67 -10.94 2.46 -13.26
CA PHE A 67 -11.44 1.47 -12.29
C PHE A 67 -10.34 0.55 -11.75
N HIS A 68 -9.37 0.17 -12.60
CA HIS A 68 -8.23 -0.64 -12.20
C HIS A 68 -7.15 0.22 -11.53
N ILE A 69 -6.89 -0.03 -10.25
CA ILE A 69 -5.70 0.47 -9.55
C ILE A 69 -4.67 -0.66 -9.47
N ARG A 70 -3.50 -0.49 -10.10
CA ARG A 70 -2.43 -1.50 -10.01
C ARG A 70 -1.77 -1.43 -8.64
N CYS A 71 -1.52 -2.60 -8.03
CA CYS A 71 -0.84 -2.71 -6.74
C CYS A 71 0.59 -2.10 -6.78
N MET A 72 0.81 -1.00 -6.05
CA MET A 72 2.12 -0.34 -6.00
C MET A 72 3.21 -1.24 -5.42
N ALA A 73 2.92 -1.96 -4.32
CA ALA A 73 3.89 -2.87 -3.71
C ALA A 73 4.36 -3.94 -4.70
N HIS A 74 3.45 -4.46 -5.54
CA HIS A 74 3.78 -5.41 -6.59
C HIS A 74 4.65 -4.75 -7.67
N ILE A 75 4.34 -3.52 -8.09
CA ILE A 75 5.19 -2.79 -9.05
C ILE A 75 6.59 -2.54 -8.48
N ILE A 76 6.71 -2.13 -7.20
CA ILE A 76 8.02 -1.98 -6.53
C ILE A 76 8.79 -3.30 -6.56
N ASN A 77 8.13 -4.42 -6.21
CA ASN A 77 8.73 -5.74 -6.28
C ASN A 77 9.21 -6.08 -7.69
N LEU A 78 8.44 -5.75 -8.73
CA LEU A 78 8.85 -5.96 -10.12
C LEU A 78 10.06 -5.09 -10.50
N VAL A 79 10.10 -3.83 -10.06
CA VAL A 79 11.24 -2.93 -10.29
C VAL A 79 12.50 -3.50 -9.66
N VAL A 80 12.46 -3.88 -8.38
CA VAL A 80 13.64 -4.43 -7.68
C VAL A 80 14.08 -5.77 -8.27
N LYS A 81 13.13 -6.66 -8.58
CA LYS A 81 13.46 -7.95 -9.23
C LYS A 81 14.13 -7.78 -10.59
N MET A 82 13.81 -6.72 -11.34
CA MET A 82 14.52 -6.44 -12.59
C MET A 82 15.99 -6.08 -12.35
N GLY A 83 16.29 -5.25 -11.34
CA GLY A 83 17.67 -4.92 -10.99
C GLY A 83 18.47 -6.11 -10.42
N LEU A 84 17.78 -7.06 -9.78
CA LEU A 84 18.40 -8.28 -9.24
C LEU A 84 18.38 -9.47 -10.23
N LYS A 85 17.90 -9.26 -11.46
CA LYS A 85 17.71 -10.35 -12.45
C LYS A 85 19.03 -10.88 -12.98
N HIS A 86 19.97 -9.99 -13.26
CA HIS A 86 21.34 -10.38 -13.57
C HIS A 86 21.97 -10.86 -12.28
N GLU A 87 22.55 -12.06 -12.28
CA GLU A 87 23.18 -12.63 -11.08
C GLU A 87 24.22 -11.63 -10.56
N VAL A 88 23.83 -10.85 -9.56
CA VAL A 88 24.73 -9.94 -8.90
C VAL A 88 25.69 -10.84 -8.16
N TYR A 89 26.89 -11.00 -8.70
CA TYR A 89 27.88 -11.98 -8.26
C TYR A 89 28.00 -12.04 -6.72
N HIS A 90 28.04 -10.86 -6.08
CA HIS A 90 28.11 -10.74 -4.63
C HIS A 90 26.86 -11.27 -3.89
N VAL A 91 25.66 -11.04 -4.43
CA VAL A 91 24.40 -11.58 -3.85
C VAL A 91 24.37 -13.10 -4.00
N LYS A 92 24.71 -13.62 -5.18
CA LYS A 92 24.73 -15.07 -5.46
C LYS A 92 25.72 -15.81 -4.57
N ASN A 93 26.95 -15.30 -4.47
CA ASN A 93 27.98 -15.89 -3.63
C ASN A 93 27.57 -15.93 -2.16
N LEU A 94 26.93 -14.86 -1.67
CA LEU A 94 26.45 -14.82 -0.31
C LEU A 94 25.28 -15.78 -0.10
N GLN A 95 24.36 -15.87 -1.06
CA GLN A 95 23.27 -16.85 -1.05
C GLN A 95 23.80 -18.28 -0.94
N ASP A 96 24.80 -18.63 -1.74
CA ASP A 96 25.40 -19.97 -1.73
C ASP A 96 26.13 -20.26 -0.42
N ALA A 97 26.84 -19.27 0.14
CA ALA A 97 27.47 -19.39 1.46
C ALA A 97 26.44 -19.62 2.57
N VAL A 98 25.36 -18.82 2.61
CA VAL A 98 24.29 -18.98 3.61
C VAL A 98 23.57 -20.32 3.43
N LYS A 99 23.31 -20.73 2.19
CA LYS A 99 22.72 -22.04 1.88
C LYS A 99 23.62 -23.17 2.36
N TYR A 100 24.94 -23.06 2.16
CA TYR A 100 25.91 -24.03 2.66
C TYR A 100 25.90 -24.14 4.18
N ILE A 101 25.92 -23.01 4.89
CA ILE A 101 25.92 -22.94 6.36
C ILE A 101 24.64 -23.55 6.92
N ARG A 102 23.49 -23.20 6.34
CA ARG A 102 22.17 -23.68 6.78
C ARG A 102 21.84 -25.12 6.37
N ALA A 103 22.67 -25.77 5.54
CA ALA A 103 22.36 -27.10 5.02
C ALA A 103 22.44 -28.22 6.06
N SER A 104 23.10 -28.01 7.22
CA SER A 104 23.11 -29.01 8.29
C SER A 104 23.24 -28.40 9.70
N PRO A 105 22.71 -29.06 10.74
CA PRO A 105 22.83 -28.60 12.13
C PRO A 105 24.28 -28.43 12.58
N GLN A 106 25.17 -29.32 12.13
CA GLN A 106 26.59 -29.25 12.47
C GLN A 106 27.24 -27.97 11.92
N ARG A 107 26.91 -27.57 10.68
CA ARG A 107 27.44 -26.33 10.08
C ARG A 107 26.88 -25.09 10.74
N ILE A 108 25.59 -25.11 11.10
CA ILE A 108 24.97 -24.05 11.91
C ILE A 108 25.70 -23.91 13.24
N LYS A 109 25.99 -25.02 13.93
CA LYS A 109 26.72 -25.01 15.21
C LYS A 109 28.13 -24.45 15.06
N THR A 110 28.87 -24.87 14.02
CA THR A 110 30.21 -24.33 13.74
C THR A 110 30.15 -22.83 13.44
N PHE A 111 29.16 -22.36 12.67
CA PHE A 111 29.01 -20.93 12.38
C PHE A 111 28.58 -20.11 13.61
N LYS A 112 27.66 -20.63 14.45
CA LYS A 112 27.31 -20.04 15.75
C LYS A 112 28.55 -19.93 16.66
N GLN A 113 29.50 -20.87 16.58
CA GLN A 113 30.77 -20.77 17.31
C GLN A 113 31.68 -19.67 16.73
N ALA A 114 31.83 -19.61 15.40
CA ALA A 114 32.58 -18.53 14.74
C ALA A 114 32.03 -17.13 15.08
N MET A 115 30.70 -16.98 15.21
CA MET A 115 30.07 -15.74 15.69
C MET A 115 30.49 -15.38 17.12
N LYS A 116 30.63 -16.36 18.02
CA LYS A 116 31.10 -16.13 19.38
C LYS A 116 32.59 -15.76 19.40
N ASP A 117 33.40 -16.46 18.62
CA ASP A 117 34.85 -16.24 18.54
C ASP A 117 35.16 -14.85 17.96
N ALA A 118 34.36 -14.39 17.00
CA ALA A 118 34.41 -13.05 16.42
C ALA A 118 33.72 -11.96 17.30
N ALA A 119 33.19 -12.32 18.47
CA ALA A 119 32.49 -11.41 19.38
C ALA A 119 31.35 -10.62 18.72
N VAL A 120 30.57 -11.26 17.85
CA VAL A 120 29.43 -10.63 17.16
C VAL A 120 28.34 -10.24 18.17
N GLU A 121 27.99 -8.96 18.22
CA GLU A 121 26.97 -8.42 19.15
C GLU A 121 25.52 -8.75 18.72
N SER A 122 25.31 -9.00 17.43
CA SER A 122 23.98 -9.23 16.85
C SER A 122 23.39 -10.58 17.28
N GLN A 123 22.13 -10.55 17.74
CA GLN A 123 21.33 -11.75 18.01
C GLN A 123 20.65 -12.32 16.76
N ARG A 124 20.74 -11.63 15.62
CA ARG A 124 20.14 -12.11 14.36
C ARG A 124 20.98 -13.26 13.80
N PHE A 125 20.31 -14.30 13.32
CA PHE A 125 20.94 -15.38 12.58
C PHE A 125 20.63 -15.30 11.08
N LEU A 126 21.43 -15.99 10.26
CA LEU A 126 21.32 -15.98 8.81
C LEU A 126 19.93 -16.43 8.35
N CYS A 127 19.23 -15.65 7.54
CA CYS A 127 17.95 -16.03 6.94
C CYS A 127 18.14 -16.65 5.55
N GLY A 128 17.35 -17.67 5.20
CA GLY A 128 17.32 -18.20 3.83
C GLY A 128 16.54 -17.30 2.87
N GLU A 129 16.80 -17.40 1.56
CA GLU A 129 16.02 -16.70 0.55
C GLU A 129 14.73 -17.44 0.21
N THR A 130 13.64 -16.68 0.00
CA THR A 130 12.44 -17.16 -0.69
C THR A 130 12.38 -16.53 -2.09
N PRO A 131 12.47 -17.29 -3.20
CA PRO A 131 12.53 -16.75 -4.56
C PRO A 131 11.33 -15.85 -4.95
N THR A 132 10.22 -15.99 -4.21
CA THR A 132 8.96 -15.31 -4.50
C THR A 132 8.98 -13.82 -4.18
N ARG A 133 9.81 -13.31 -3.26
CA ARG A 133 9.79 -11.89 -2.82
C ARG A 133 11.19 -11.33 -2.61
N TRP A 134 11.49 -10.17 -3.22
CA TRP A 134 12.80 -9.51 -3.09
C TRP A 134 13.14 -9.10 -1.65
N ASN A 135 12.13 -8.93 -0.78
CA ASN A 135 12.33 -8.61 0.64
C ASN A 135 13.20 -9.66 1.35
N SER A 136 13.07 -10.95 1.03
CA SER A 136 13.94 -11.98 1.65
C SER A 136 15.39 -11.85 1.19
N THR A 137 15.63 -11.38 -0.04
CA THR A 137 16.99 -11.05 -0.49
C THR A 137 17.56 -9.91 0.35
N PHE A 138 16.78 -8.87 0.65
CA PHE A 138 17.23 -7.80 1.55
C PHE A 138 17.52 -8.30 2.97
N GLU A 139 16.65 -9.13 3.54
CA GLU A 139 16.89 -9.70 4.89
C GLU A 139 18.10 -10.63 4.93
N LEU A 140 18.35 -11.38 3.84
CA LEU A 140 19.57 -12.16 3.68
C LEU A 140 20.81 -11.25 3.72
N LEU A 141 20.85 -10.19 2.89
CA LEU A 141 21.98 -9.25 2.88
C LEU A 141 22.19 -8.64 4.27
N ARG A 142 21.10 -8.23 4.93
CA ARG A 142 21.14 -7.62 6.26
C ARG A 142 21.64 -8.57 7.33
N SER A 143 21.03 -9.75 7.45
CA SER A 143 21.41 -10.75 8.45
C SER A 143 22.86 -11.20 8.27
N ALA A 144 23.31 -11.36 7.03
CA ALA A 144 24.71 -11.68 6.75
C ALA A 144 25.67 -10.54 7.11
N TYR A 145 25.31 -9.29 6.81
CA TYR A 145 26.13 -8.13 7.14
C TYR A 145 26.25 -7.94 8.66
N ASP A 146 25.17 -8.20 9.42
CA ASP A 146 25.15 -8.10 10.88
C ASP A 146 26.09 -9.13 11.55
N VAL A 147 26.45 -10.21 10.85
CA VAL A 147 27.34 -11.28 11.35
C VAL A 147 28.61 -11.43 10.48
N LYS A 148 28.97 -10.39 9.73
CA LYS A 148 30.04 -10.40 8.71
C LYS A 148 31.40 -10.89 9.23
N ASP A 149 31.73 -10.60 10.49
CA ASP A 149 33.02 -10.96 11.08
C ASP A 149 33.16 -12.49 11.25
N ALA A 150 32.04 -13.21 11.39
CA ALA A 150 32.01 -14.68 11.42
C ALA A 150 32.23 -15.33 10.05
N PHE A 151 32.06 -14.57 8.95
CA PHE A 151 32.27 -15.08 7.59
C PHE A 151 33.74 -15.14 7.17
N LEU A 152 34.65 -14.52 7.93
CA LEU A 152 36.08 -14.48 7.60
C LEU A 152 36.68 -15.89 7.39
N GLU A 153 36.15 -16.90 8.08
CA GLU A 153 36.57 -18.30 7.95
C GLU A 153 35.88 -19.10 6.83
N TYR A 154 34.80 -18.57 6.25
CA TYR A 154 33.91 -19.32 5.34
C TYR A 154 34.00 -18.83 3.90
N SER A 155 34.21 -17.54 3.68
CA SER A 155 34.20 -16.97 2.34
C SER A 155 34.77 -15.54 2.30
N HIS A 156 35.56 -15.24 1.27
CA HIS A 156 35.92 -13.87 0.91
C HIS A 156 34.72 -13.17 0.26
N GLN A 157 33.76 -12.77 1.08
CA GLN A 157 32.64 -11.93 0.65
C GLN A 157 33.06 -10.46 0.63
N ASP A 158 32.62 -9.74 -0.40
CA ASP A 158 32.79 -8.29 -0.46
C ASP A 158 31.69 -7.61 0.38
N PHE A 159 31.90 -7.55 1.69
CA PHE A 159 30.95 -6.94 2.61
C PHE A 159 30.79 -5.43 2.41
N GLU A 160 31.73 -4.76 1.75
CA GLU A 160 31.58 -3.36 1.39
C GLU A 160 30.57 -3.19 0.25
N MET A 161 30.65 -4.03 -0.79
CA MET A 161 29.62 -4.06 -1.83
C MET A 161 28.26 -4.49 -1.29
N ILE A 162 28.21 -5.48 -0.38
CA ILE A 162 26.96 -5.89 0.30
C ILE A 162 26.32 -4.71 1.06
N LYS A 163 27.13 -3.96 1.81
CA LYS A 163 26.67 -2.76 2.53
C LYS A 163 26.08 -1.72 1.58
N LYS A 164 26.77 -1.40 0.48
CA LYS A 164 26.28 -0.45 -0.53
C LYS A 164 24.96 -0.91 -1.15
N MET A 165 24.85 -2.20 -1.51
CA MET A 165 23.59 -2.77 -2.01
C MET A 165 22.46 -2.67 -0.98
N MET A 166 22.73 -2.97 0.29
CA MET A 166 21.73 -2.82 1.35
C MET A 166 21.25 -1.38 1.45
N GLU A 167 22.15 -0.41 1.53
CA GLU A 167 21.80 1.02 1.61
C GLU A 167 20.96 1.46 0.39
N PHE A 168 21.29 0.98 -0.80
CA PHE A 168 20.53 1.22 -2.02
C PHE A 168 19.12 0.60 -1.95
N LEU A 169 19.00 -0.67 -1.57
CA LEU A 169 17.74 -1.41 -1.52
C LEU A 169 16.85 -0.99 -0.35
N GLU A 170 17.41 -0.46 0.75
CA GLU A 170 16.68 -0.05 1.94
C GLU A 170 15.61 1.01 1.60
N LYS A 171 15.88 1.86 0.61
CA LYS A 171 14.89 2.82 0.13
C LYS A 171 13.63 2.13 -0.38
N PHE A 172 13.76 1.09 -1.20
CA PHE A 172 12.62 0.32 -1.71
C PHE A 172 11.91 -0.44 -0.60
N LYS A 173 12.64 -0.87 0.43
CA LYS A 173 12.08 -1.62 1.56
C LYS A 173 11.15 -0.72 2.37
N LYS A 174 11.67 0.43 2.79
CA LYS A 174 10.91 1.46 3.52
C LYS A 174 9.66 1.89 2.74
N LYS A 175 9.76 1.99 1.40
CA LYS A 175 8.61 2.31 0.53
C LYS A 175 7.60 1.18 0.49
N THR A 176 8.05 -0.07 0.31
CA THR A 176 7.20 -1.27 0.30
C THR A 176 6.44 -1.42 1.62
N GLU A 177 7.13 -1.26 2.76
CA GLU A 177 6.52 -1.29 4.09
C GLU A 177 5.46 -0.20 4.25
N LYS A 178 5.78 1.04 3.84
CA LYS A 178 4.83 2.16 3.90
C LYS A 178 3.58 1.88 3.07
N VAL A 179 3.72 1.41 1.83
CA VAL A 179 2.59 1.18 0.92
C VAL A 179 1.82 -0.10 1.24
N SER A 180 2.37 -0.97 2.08
CA SER A 180 1.70 -2.16 2.61
C SER A 180 0.80 -1.86 3.81
N CYS A 181 0.80 -0.61 4.30
CA CYS A 181 -0.07 -0.20 5.40
C CYS A 181 -1.54 -0.24 4.98
N SER A 182 -2.36 -0.92 5.78
CA SER A 182 -3.80 -1.08 5.55
C SER A 182 -4.68 -0.38 6.59
N THR A 183 -4.07 0.23 7.61
CA THR A 183 -4.77 0.88 8.73
C THR A 183 -4.92 2.39 8.54
N LYS A 184 -4.14 2.99 7.64
CA LYS A 184 -4.14 4.43 7.37
C LYS A 184 -4.44 4.73 5.89
N PRO A 185 -5.10 5.85 5.60
CA PRO A 185 -5.40 6.30 4.23
C PRO A 185 -4.11 6.79 3.55
N ILE A 186 -3.41 5.93 2.84
CA ILE A 186 -2.12 6.27 2.23
C ILE A 186 -2.20 6.58 0.73
N PHE A 187 -3.39 6.50 0.13
CA PHE A 187 -3.56 6.70 -1.31
C PHE A 187 -3.13 8.09 -1.80
N HIS A 188 -3.36 9.13 -1.01
CA HIS A 188 -2.87 10.49 -1.31
C HIS A 188 -1.34 10.59 -1.43
N THR A 189 -0.60 9.67 -0.81
CA THR A 189 0.87 9.67 -0.87
C THR A 189 1.42 9.10 -2.18
N TYR A 190 0.57 8.48 -3.02
CA TYR A 190 0.98 7.73 -4.23
C TYR A 190 1.96 8.54 -5.11
N THR A 191 1.61 9.78 -5.47
CA THR A 191 2.45 10.66 -6.30
C THR A 191 3.81 10.94 -5.66
N ARG A 192 3.83 11.13 -4.34
CA ARG A 192 5.06 11.35 -3.57
C ARG A 192 5.93 10.09 -3.53
N GLU A 193 5.33 8.91 -3.41
CA GLU A 193 6.06 7.66 -3.36
C GLU A 193 6.72 7.31 -4.70
N ILE A 194 6.00 7.48 -5.83
CA ILE A 194 6.58 7.25 -7.17
C ILE A 194 7.74 8.21 -7.44
N LEU A 195 7.61 9.49 -7.09
CA LEU A 195 8.68 10.48 -7.28
C LEU A 195 9.92 10.16 -6.44
N HIS A 196 9.74 9.71 -5.19
CA HIS A 196 10.88 9.33 -4.37
C HIS A 196 11.64 8.12 -4.93
N ILE A 197 10.94 7.18 -5.56
CA ILE A 197 11.58 6.03 -6.24
C ILE A 197 12.33 6.52 -7.47
N GLU A 198 11.69 7.38 -8.28
CA GLU A 198 12.30 7.95 -9.48
C GLU A 198 13.59 8.72 -9.16
N GLN A 199 13.55 9.60 -8.16
CA GLN A 199 14.71 10.37 -7.71
C GLN A 199 15.83 9.47 -7.19
N HIS A 200 15.48 8.39 -6.48
CA HIS A 200 16.46 7.42 -5.99
C HIS A 200 17.15 6.69 -7.13
N LEU A 201 16.38 6.22 -8.13
CA LEU A 201 16.94 5.60 -9.34
C LEU A 201 17.83 6.58 -10.11
N ARG A 202 17.36 7.81 -10.34
CA ARG A 202 18.11 8.86 -11.05
C ARG A 202 19.43 9.19 -10.34
N LYS A 203 19.43 9.28 -9.01
CA LYS A 203 20.64 9.54 -8.22
C LYS A 203 21.72 8.46 -8.42
N HIS A 204 21.31 7.21 -8.67
CA HIS A 204 22.23 6.07 -8.80
C HIS A 204 22.44 5.65 -10.27
N GLU A 205 21.85 6.35 -11.24
CA GLU A 205 21.96 6.04 -12.68
C GLU A 205 23.41 6.11 -13.18
N THR A 206 24.20 7.02 -12.62
CA THR A 206 25.63 7.19 -12.95
C THR A 206 26.57 6.55 -11.93
N ASN A 207 26.06 5.82 -10.94
CA ASN A 207 26.91 5.19 -9.92
C ASN A 207 27.52 3.90 -10.50
N PRO A 208 28.86 3.79 -10.61
CA PRO A 208 29.53 2.60 -11.15
C PRO A 208 29.12 1.29 -10.46
N ASP A 209 28.89 1.35 -9.14
CA ASP A 209 28.50 0.18 -8.34
C ASP A 209 27.13 -0.39 -8.75
N PHE A 210 26.27 0.42 -9.39
CA PHE A 210 24.90 0.04 -9.74
C PHE A 210 24.56 0.18 -11.22
N MET A 211 25.57 0.41 -12.09
CA MET A 211 25.37 0.57 -13.54
C MET A 211 24.74 -0.68 -14.20
N PHE A 212 24.95 -1.87 -13.64
CA PHE A 212 24.37 -3.11 -14.14
C PHE A 212 22.91 -3.34 -13.73
N MET A 213 22.38 -2.59 -12.76
CA MET A 213 21.03 -2.82 -12.21
C MET A 213 20.07 -1.64 -12.43
N VAL A 214 20.55 -0.40 -12.27
CA VAL A 214 19.68 0.79 -12.27
C VAL A 214 18.97 1.00 -13.62
N PRO A 215 19.60 0.80 -14.79
CA PRO A 215 18.92 0.93 -16.08
C PRO A 215 17.69 0.02 -16.19
N ASP A 216 17.83 -1.28 -15.88
CA ASP A 216 16.72 -2.24 -15.92
C ASP A 216 15.60 -1.91 -14.93
N MET A 217 15.97 -1.44 -13.74
CA MET A 217 15.02 -0.94 -12.75
C MET A 217 14.28 0.29 -13.26
N LYS A 218 14.99 1.20 -13.93
CA LYS A 218 14.43 2.44 -14.49
C LYS A 218 13.48 2.14 -15.64
N ASP A 219 13.83 1.24 -16.55
CA ASP A 219 12.95 0.78 -17.63
C ASP A 219 11.66 0.17 -17.06
N LYS A 220 11.80 -0.64 -16.00
CA LYS A 220 10.66 -1.24 -15.33
C LYS A 220 9.80 -0.19 -14.61
N TYR A 221 10.42 0.81 -13.99
CA TYR A 221 9.73 1.95 -13.38
C TYR A 221 8.97 2.74 -14.45
N ASP A 222 9.63 3.08 -15.56
CA ASP A 222 9.08 3.94 -16.62
C ASP A 222 7.92 3.27 -17.35
N LYS A 223 7.93 1.94 -17.46
CA LYS A 223 6.80 1.15 -17.96
C LYS A 223 5.49 1.40 -17.19
N TYR A 224 5.53 1.69 -15.89
CA TYR A 224 4.32 1.85 -15.07
C TYR A 224 4.06 3.29 -14.63
N TRP A 225 5.11 4.09 -14.42
CA TRP A 225 5.01 5.44 -13.87
C TRP A 225 5.78 6.49 -14.67
N GLY A 226 6.42 6.09 -15.78
CA GLY A 226 7.15 7.01 -16.64
C GLY A 226 6.21 7.94 -17.40
N ASP A 227 4.98 7.50 -17.68
CA ASP A 227 3.98 8.29 -18.37
C ASP A 227 2.78 8.66 -17.47
N TYR A 228 2.61 9.95 -17.19
CA TYR A 228 1.50 10.44 -16.36
C TYR A 228 0.13 10.15 -16.98
N ASP A 229 0.02 10.03 -18.31
CA ASP A 229 -1.27 9.75 -18.97
C ASP A 229 -1.73 8.28 -18.74
N THR A 230 -0.81 7.41 -18.31
CA THR A 230 -1.10 6.01 -17.92
C THR A 230 -1.46 5.87 -16.44
N ILE A 231 -1.18 6.89 -15.63
CA ILE A 231 -1.51 6.91 -14.21
C ILE A 231 -2.99 7.25 -14.04
N SER A 232 -3.66 6.58 -13.11
CA SER A 232 -5.08 6.81 -12.86
C SER A 232 -5.36 8.24 -12.37
N ASP A 233 -6.40 8.90 -12.90
CA ASP A 233 -6.81 10.24 -12.49
C ASP A 233 -7.06 10.31 -10.97
N TYR A 234 -7.53 9.22 -10.36
CA TYR A 234 -7.73 9.14 -8.90
C TYR A 234 -6.46 9.38 -8.10
N VAL A 235 -5.28 9.01 -8.61
CA VAL A 235 -3.99 9.28 -7.96
C VAL A 235 -3.74 10.79 -7.86
N PHE A 236 -4.09 11.52 -8.91
CA PHE A 236 -3.96 12.98 -8.93
C PHE A 236 -5.07 13.64 -8.12
N PHE A 237 -6.31 13.16 -8.20
CA PHE A 237 -7.41 13.65 -7.36
C PHE A 237 -7.10 13.53 -5.88
N ALA A 238 -6.54 12.39 -5.45
CA ALA A 238 -6.12 12.18 -4.07
C ALA A 238 -5.03 13.19 -3.63
N THR A 239 -4.17 13.61 -4.56
CA THR A 239 -3.13 14.62 -4.31
C THR A 239 -3.72 16.03 -4.20
N LEU A 240 -4.73 16.38 -5.00
CA LEU A 240 -5.47 17.65 -4.87
C LEU A 240 -6.28 17.72 -3.58
N LEU A 241 -6.89 16.59 -3.20
CA LEU A 241 -7.67 16.44 -1.98
C LEU A 241 -6.81 16.24 -0.73
N ASP A 242 -5.49 16.30 -0.85
CA ASP A 242 -4.58 16.47 0.29
C ASP A 242 -4.38 17.97 0.56
N PRO A 243 -4.88 18.50 1.69
CA PRO A 243 -4.72 19.89 2.08
C PRO A 243 -3.26 20.35 2.20
N GLN A 244 -2.30 19.44 2.36
CA GLN A 244 -0.86 19.77 2.41
C GLN A 244 -0.21 19.89 1.02
N CYS A 245 -0.88 19.43 -0.03
CA CYS A 245 -0.30 19.34 -1.38
C CYS A 245 -0.99 20.29 -2.35
N LYS A 246 -2.27 20.04 -2.66
CA LYS A 246 -3.08 20.79 -3.64
C LYS A 246 -2.34 21.02 -4.98
N SER A 247 -2.74 22.05 -5.71
CA SER A 247 -2.26 22.39 -7.04
C SER A 247 -0.77 22.77 -7.07
N LYS A 248 -0.29 23.47 -6.03
CA LYS A 248 1.12 23.89 -5.91
C LYS A 248 2.05 22.66 -5.92
N PHE A 249 1.76 21.64 -5.11
CA PHE A 249 2.53 20.40 -5.12
C PHE A 249 2.36 19.62 -6.42
N MET A 250 1.14 19.58 -6.97
CA MET A 250 0.90 18.88 -8.24
C MET A 250 1.71 19.44 -9.41
N LYS A 251 1.88 20.78 -9.47
CA LYS A 251 2.78 21.40 -10.45
C LYS A 251 4.20 20.83 -10.31
N VAL A 252 4.71 20.69 -9.07
CA VAL A 252 6.02 20.09 -8.81
C VAL A 252 6.08 18.65 -9.30
N VAL A 253 5.03 17.85 -9.06
CA VAL A 253 4.95 16.46 -9.55
C VAL A 253 5.10 16.40 -11.07
N PHE A 254 4.25 17.12 -11.82
CA PHE A 254 4.31 17.10 -13.28
C PHE A 254 5.62 17.65 -13.83
N THR A 255 6.17 18.69 -13.19
CA THR A 255 7.48 19.25 -13.56
C THR A 255 8.57 18.19 -13.45
N GLN A 256 8.60 17.42 -12.37
CA GLN A 256 9.62 16.38 -12.17
C GLN A 256 9.45 15.20 -13.14
N MET A 257 8.21 14.79 -13.41
CA MET A 257 7.93 13.73 -14.39
C MET A 257 8.32 14.15 -15.82
N LEU A 258 8.02 15.40 -16.20
CA LEU A 258 8.42 15.96 -17.50
C LEU A 258 9.94 16.09 -17.62
N LYS A 259 10.62 16.53 -16.55
CA LYS A 259 12.10 16.54 -16.49
C LYS A 259 12.68 15.14 -16.66
N ALA A 260 12.07 14.12 -16.05
CA ALA A 260 12.50 12.73 -16.20
C ALA A 260 12.40 12.23 -17.65
N LYS A 261 11.31 12.61 -18.36
CA LYS A 261 11.11 12.26 -19.78
C LYS A 261 12.04 13.04 -20.72
N ASN A 262 12.41 14.28 -20.37
CA ASN A 262 13.22 15.15 -21.22
C ASN A 262 14.73 14.84 -21.17
N LYS A 263 15.12 13.55 -21.24
CA LYS A 263 16.54 13.14 -21.20
C LYS A 263 17.36 13.73 -22.34
N ASP A 264 16.77 13.87 -23.53
CA ASP A 264 17.40 14.44 -24.72
C ASP A 264 17.50 15.99 -24.70
N LYS A 265 17.06 16.64 -23.61
CA LYS A 265 17.01 18.11 -23.48
C LYS A 265 16.31 18.83 -24.65
N LYS A 266 15.30 18.19 -25.24
CA LYS A 266 14.50 18.72 -26.35
C LYS A 266 13.59 19.87 -25.94
N MET A 267 13.14 19.88 -24.68
CA MET A 267 12.32 20.96 -24.12
C MET A 267 13.14 21.88 -23.21
N SER A 268 12.87 23.19 -23.28
CA SER A 268 13.39 24.18 -22.34
C SER A 268 12.75 24.09 -20.96
N ALA A 269 13.36 24.74 -19.96
CA ALA A 269 12.80 24.78 -18.60
C ALA A 269 11.41 25.46 -18.57
N ASP A 270 11.22 26.52 -19.35
CA ASP A 270 9.95 27.26 -19.42
C ASP A 270 8.85 26.45 -20.11
N GLU A 271 9.18 25.68 -21.14
CA GLU A 271 8.25 24.77 -21.80
C GLU A 271 7.79 23.66 -20.86
N ILE A 272 8.70 23.11 -20.04
CA ILE A 272 8.35 22.13 -19.01
C ILE A 272 7.39 22.75 -17.99
N GLU A 273 7.68 23.97 -17.53
CA GLU A 273 6.81 24.66 -16.59
C GLU A 273 5.42 24.96 -17.16
N SER A 274 5.33 25.36 -18.43
CA SER A 274 4.05 25.60 -19.10
C SER A 274 3.23 24.33 -19.20
N LYS A 275 3.81 23.25 -19.73
CA LYS A 275 3.12 21.95 -19.84
C LYS A 275 2.73 21.38 -18.47
N ALA A 276 3.54 21.60 -17.44
CA ALA A 276 3.18 21.20 -16.09
C ALA A 276 1.95 21.97 -15.58
N ARG A 277 1.87 23.28 -15.84
CA ARG A 277 0.68 24.09 -15.51
C ARG A 277 -0.56 23.62 -16.27
N GLU A 278 -0.44 23.37 -17.57
CA GLU A 278 -1.53 22.86 -18.41
C GLU A 278 -2.07 21.51 -17.88
N LYS A 279 -1.17 20.61 -17.46
CA LYS A 279 -1.57 19.32 -16.87
C LYS A 279 -2.25 19.46 -15.52
N VAL A 280 -1.84 20.42 -14.67
CA VAL A 280 -2.58 20.72 -13.43
C VAL A 280 -4.01 21.15 -13.75
N ILE A 281 -4.18 22.07 -14.71
CA ILE A 281 -5.50 22.57 -15.11
C ILE A 281 -6.36 21.42 -15.67
N ASP A 282 -5.82 20.55 -16.52
CA ASP A 282 -6.54 19.37 -17.04
C ASP A 282 -7.08 18.49 -15.91
N ILE A 283 -6.25 18.17 -14.91
CA ILE A 283 -6.65 17.37 -13.76
C ILE A 283 -7.71 18.09 -12.90
N GLU A 284 -7.56 19.39 -12.65
CA GLU A 284 -8.56 20.17 -11.92
C GLU A 284 -9.91 20.19 -12.65
N CYS A 285 -9.91 20.35 -13.98
CA CYS A 285 -11.12 20.26 -14.79
C CYS A 285 -11.77 18.86 -14.71
N LYS A 286 -10.97 17.79 -14.71
CA LYS A 286 -11.48 16.42 -14.52
C LYS A 286 -12.03 16.21 -13.11
N LEU A 287 -11.40 16.77 -12.09
CA LEU A 287 -11.88 16.72 -10.71
C LEU A 287 -13.20 17.49 -10.55
N ASP A 288 -13.35 18.64 -11.21
CA ASP A 288 -14.60 19.40 -11.22
C ASP A 288 -15.74 18.64 -11.90
N LYS A 289 -15.49 17.99 -13.04
CA LYS A 289 -16.45 17.07 -13.66
C LYS A 289 -16.85 15.95 -12.71
N PHE A 290 -15.88 15.34 -12.02
CA PHE A 290 -16.15 14.30 -11.04
C PHE A 290 -16.97 14.82 -9.85
N PHE A 291 -16.64 16.01 -9.34
CA PHE A 291 -17.36 16.69 -8.27
C PHE A 291 -18.84 16.94 -8.63
N LYS A 292 -19.13 17.35 -9.87
CA LYS A 292 -20.52 17.55 -10.35
C LYS A 292 -21.36 16.28 -10.24
N THR A 293 -20.78 15.10 -10.49
CA THR A 293 -21.49 13.82 -10.31
C THR A 293 -21.87 13.55 -8.85
N TYR A 294 -21.07 14.01 -7.88
CA TYR A 294 -21.41 13.91 -6.46
C TYR A 294 -22.50 14.91 -6.06
N LEU A 295 -22.48 16.11 -6.65
CA LEU A 295 -23.50 17.13 -6.43
C LEU A 295 -24.87 16.65 -6.91
N GLU A 296 -24.94 16.10 -8.13
CA GLU A 296 -26.16 15.51 -8.70
C GLU A 296 -26.73 14.39 -7.82
N ARG A 297 -25.87 13.46 -7.37
CA ARG A 297 -26.28 12.38 -6.46
C ARG A 297 -26.82 12.90 -5.13
N SER A 298 -26.21 13.97 -4.59
CA SER A 298 -26.68 14.57 -3.34
C SER A 298 -28.06 15.19 -3.50
N ASN A 299 -28.29 15.92 -4.59
CA ASN A 299 -29.57 16.59 -4.87
C ASN A 299 -30.72 15.59 -5.09
N MET A 300 -30.45 14.44 -5.74
CA MET A 300 -31.43 13.37 -5.93
C MET A 300 -31.83 12.68 -4.61
N THR A 301 -30.90 12.62 -3.65
CA THR A 301 -31.18 12.05 -2.32
C THR A 301 -32.08 13.00 -1.52
N SER A 302 -31.84 14.31 -1.59
CA SER A 302 -32.65 15.34 -0.91
C SER A 302 -34.06 15.48 -1.48
N SER A 303 -34.29 15.15 -2.75
CA SER A 303 -35.62 15.20 -3.38
C SER A 303 -36.47 13.93 -3.14
N SER A 304 -35.86 12.87 -2.59
CA SER A 304 -36.56 11.62 -2.24
C SER A 304 -37.05 11.57 -0.79
N GLN A 305 -36.68 12.54 0.05
CA GLN A 305 -37.27 12.78 1.37
C GLN A 305 -38.25 13.96 1.27
N GLN A 306 -39.48 13.70 0.82
CA GLN A 306 -40.62 14.50 1.28
C GLN A 306 -40.91 14.08 2.73
N GLU A 307 -40.03 14.47 3.64
CA GLU A 307 -40.43 14.61 5.04
C GLU A 307 -41.25 15.91 5.10
N THR A 308 -42.47 15.79 5.63
CA THR A 308 -43.26 16.91 6.15
C THR A 308 -42.35 17.88 6.88
N PRO A 309 -42.57 19.21 6.79
CA PRO A 309 -41.71 20.17 7.47
C PRO A 309 -41.61 19.79 8.95
N GLU A 310 -40.45 19.28 9.34
CA GLU A 310 -40.11 19.11 10.75
C GLU A 310 -40.24 20.48 11.40
N GLU A 311 -40.85 20.45 12.58
CA GLU A 311 -41.20 21.59 13.40
C GLU A 311 -40.10 22.66 13.35
N VAL A 312 -40.54 23.88 13.06
CA VAL A 312 -39.78 25.10 13.35
C VAL A 312 -39.18 24.90 14.74
N VAL A 313 -37.85 24.85 14.82
CA VAL A 313 -37.17 24.89 16.12
C VAL A 313 -37.66 26.17 16.78
N ASN A 314 -38.57 26.03 17.76
CA ASN A 314 -38.96 27.12 18.62
C ASN A 314 -37.68 27.52 19.35
N PHE A 315 -37.04 28.57 18.87
CA PHE A 315 -36.00 29.23 19.62
C PHE A 315 -36.66 29.76 20.89
N ASP A 316 -36.19 29.29 22.04
CA ASP A 316 -36.51 29.95 23.30
C ASP A 316 -36.21 31.45 23.17
N ASP A 317 -37.04 32.28 23.82
CA ASP A 317 -37.06 33.75 23.79
C ASP A 317 -35.68 34.43 23.96
N GLU A 318 -34.67 33.71 24.49
CA GLU A 318 -33.30 34.18 24.64
C GLU A 318 -32.46 34.21 23.34
N ASN A 319 -32.91 33.57 22.26
CA ASN A 319 -32.15 33.44 21.00
C ASN A 319 -32.68 34.31 19.84
N GLU A 320 -33.62 35.22 20.10
CA GLU A 320 -34.17 36.13 19.09
C GLU A 320 -33.09 36.98 18.41
N PHE A 321 -32.06 37.39 19.17
CA PHE A 321 -30.86 38.07 18.65
C PHE A 321 -30.06 37.20 17.67
N PHE A 322 -29.92 35.90 17.95
CA PHE A 322 -29.20 34.97 17.08
C PHE A 322 -30.02 34.62 15.83
N GLY A 323 -31.35 34.50 15.97
CA GLY A 323 -32.28 34.38 14.86
C GLY A 323 -32.25 35.61 13.95
N SER A 324 -32.24 36.81 14.53
CA SER A 324 -32.10 38.06 13.77
C SER A 324 -30.72 38.16 13.11
N TYR A 325 -29.64 37.71 13.74
CA TYR A 325 -28.30 37.66 13.14
C TYR A 325 -28.24 36.71 11.93
N MET A 326 -28.83 35.51 12.04
CA MET A 326 -28.89 34.54 10.93
C MET A 326 -29.74 35.04 9.76
N THR A 327 -30.77 35.84 10.05
CA THR A 327 -31.70 36.38 9.05
C THR A 327 -31.23 37.72 8.45
N SER A 328 -30.50 38.54 9.23
CA SER A 328 -29.89 39.81 8.78
C SER A 328 -28.54 39.61 8.10
N GLY A 329 -27.86 38.50 8.40
CA GLY A 329 -26.72 37.98 7.65
C GLY A 329 -27.16 37.37 6.32
N SER A 330 -27.78 38.17 5.45
CA SER A 330 -27.69 37.92 4.01
C SER A 330 -26.24 38.16 3.62
N PHE A 331 -25.38 37.19 3.94
CA PHE A 331 -24.02 37.15 3.43
C PHE A 331 -24.17 37.28 1.92
N PRO A 332 -23.49 38.26 1.29
CA PRO A 332 -23.59 38.39 -0.14
C PRO A 332 -23.14 37.05 -0.70
N SER A 333 -24.03 36.38 -1.41
CA SER A 333 -23.73 35.21 -2.23
C SER A 333 -22.89 35.69 -3.41
N THR A 334 -21.68 36.18 -3.13
CA THR A 334 -20.72 36.77 -4.07
C THR A 334 -19.64 35.79 -4.48
N SER A 335 -19.91 34.49 -4.48
CA SER A 335 -19.05 33.57 -5.22
C SER A 335 -19.89 32.68 -6.12
N SER A 336 -19.82 32.92 -7.45
CA SER A 336 -20.18 31.91 -8.47
C SER A 336 -19.25 30.68 -8.41
N GLU A 337 -18.27 30.72 -7.52
CA GLU A 337 -17.24 29.73 -7.28
C GLU A 337 -17.82 28.46 -6.63
N SER A 338 -17.50 27.31 -7.21
CA SER A 338 -17.91 26.02 -6.67
C SER A 338 -17.22 25.75 -5.33
N GLN A 339 -17.84 24.89 -4.50
CA GLN A 339 -17.24 24.44 -3.25
C GLN A 339 -15.84 23.84 -3.45
N LEU A 340 -15.63 23.11 -4.55
CA LEU A 340 -14.34 22.54 -4.90
C LEU A 340 -13.32 23.65 -5.17
N GLN A 341 -13.69 24.65 -5.96
CA GLN A 341 -12.78 25.74 -6.30
C GLN A 341 -12.38 26.56 -5.06
N ARG A 342 -13.33 26.84 -4.17
CA ARG A 342 -13.03 27.45 -2.85
C ARG A 342 -11.99 26.64 -2.07
N TYR A 343 -12.13 25.31 -2.02
CA TYR A 343 -11.14 24.45 -1.35
C TYR A 343 -9.77 24.47 -2.04
N LEU A 344 -9.72 24.40 -3.38
CA LEU A 344 -8.46 24.40 -4.13
C LEU A 344 -7.71 25.74 -4.00
N ASN A 345 -8.44 26.84 -3.88
CA ASN A 345 -7.89 28.19 -3.75
C ASN A 345 -7.38 28.51 -2.33
N GLU A 346 -7.77 27.75 -1.30
CA GLU A 346 -7.19 27.89 0.03
C GLU A 346 -5.71 27.49 0.04
N ASP A 347 -4.90 28.18 0.83
CA ASP A 347 -3.48 27.85 0.96
C ASP A 347 -3.27 26.43 1.54
N PRO A 348 -2.18 25.74 1.13
CA PRO A 348 -1.82 24.47 1.73
C PRO A 348 -1.51 24.61 3.22
N ILE A 349 -1.97 23.65 4.01
CA ILE A 349 -1.63 23.61 5.44
C ILE A 349 -0.20 23.07 5.64
N GLY A 350 0.42 23.40 6.77
CA GLY A 350 1.77 22.94 7.11
C GLY A 350 1.89 21.42 7.29
N PHE A 351 3.12 20.91 7.15
CA PHE A 351 3.43 19.51 7.43
C PHE A 351 3.59 19.27 8.93
N ASP A 352 2.65 18.53 9.52
CA ASP A 352 2.72 18.05 10.90
C ASP A 352 2.85 16.52 10.95
N LYS A 353 3.68 16.02 11.88
CA LYS A 353 3.93 14.58 12.11
C LYS A 353 2.70 13.86 12.68
N GLY A 354 1.78 14.59 13.33
CA GLY A 354 0.52 14.06 13.87
C GLY A 354 -0.67 14.12 12.90
N TYR A 355 -0.46 14.58 11.66
CA TYR A 355 -1.54 14.88 10.74
C TYR A 355 -2.31 13.64 10.25
N ASP A 356 -3.61 13.60 10.54
CA ASP A 356 -4.55 12.63 9.98
C ASP A 356 -5.50 13.34 8.99
N ILE A 357 -5.28 13.04 7.71
CA ILE A 357 -6.04 13.64 6.60
C ILE A 357 -7.55 13.36 6.67
N LEU A 358 -7.98 12.20 7.15
CA LEU A 358 -9.41 11.88 7.26
C LEU A 358 -10.05 12.64 8.42
N THR A 359 -9.32 12.82 9.52
CA THR A 359 -9.77 13.67 10.64
C THR A 359 -9.89 15.12 10.17
N TRP A 360 -8.94 15.62 9.38
CA TRP A 360 -9.03 16.96 8.80
C TRP A 360 -10.29 17.12 7.93
N TRP A 361 -10.57 16.16 7.03
CA TRP A 361 -11.77 16.18 6.20
C TRP A 361 -13.06 16.05 7.00
N LYS A 362 -13.05 15.25 8.08
CA LYS A 362 -14.18 15.14 9.00
C LYS A 362 -14.50 16.48 9.66
N ASN A 363 -13.47 17.19 10.14
CA ASN A 363 -13.64 18.48 10.81
C ASN A 363 -14.05 19.61 9.83
N ASN A 364 -13.66 19.50 8.56
CA ASN A 364 -14.01 20.47 7.52
C ASN A 364 -15.25 20.08 6.69
N ALA A 365 -15.94 19.00 7.05
CA ALA A 365 -17.11 18.52 6.32
C ALA A 365 -18.29 19.50 6.34
N VAL A 366 -18.38 20.38 7.34
CA VAL A 366 -19.40 21.45 7.37
C VAL A 366 -19.08 22.54 6.35
N ARG A 367 -17.80 22.88 6.17
CA ARG A 367 -17.35 23.89 5.19
C ARG A 367 -17.41 23.35 3.77
N PHE A 368 -17.11 22.07 3.59
CA PHE A 368 -17.00 21.42 2.29
C PHE A 368 -17.75 20.07 2.20
N PRO A 369 -19.07 19.99 2.43
CA PRO A 369 -19.80 18.72 2.51
C PRO A 369 -19.63 17.75 1.33
N ILE A 370 -19.67 18.25 0.09
CA ILE A 370 -19.56 17.40 -1.10
C ILE A 370 -18.11 17.01 -1.34
N VAL A 371 -17.15 17.94 -1.19
CA VAL A 371 -15.72 17.64 -1.33
C VAL A 371 -15.25 16.67 -0.23
N ALA A 372 -15.72 16.81 1.01
CA ALA A 372 -15.38 15.90 2.10
C ALA A 372 -15.90 14.47 1.85
N ARG A 373 -17.09 14.33 1.26
CA ARG A 373 -17.63 13.03 0.82
C ARG A 373 -16.73 12.41 -0.26
N MET A 374 -16.37 13.19 -1.26
CA MET A 374 -15.48 12.77 -2.35
C MET A 374 -14.09 12.39 -1.83
N ALA A 375 -13.52 13.18 -0.91
CA ALA A 375 -12.24 12.92 -0.28
C ALA A 375 -12.27 11.62 0.53
N ARG A 376 -13.32 11.37 1.32
CA ARG A 376 -13.46 10.12 2.06
C ARG A 376 -13.41 8.89 1.15
N ASP A 377 -14.07 8.95 0.01
CA ASP A 377 -14.18 7.81 -0.91
C ASP A 377 -12.86 7.62 -1.69
N ILE A 378 -12.23 8.70 -2.17
CA ILE A 378 -10.94 8.64 -2.90
C ILE A 378 -9.77 8.28 -1.99
N LEU A 379 -9.64 8.94 -0.83
CA LEU A 379 -8.53 8.70 0.10
C LEU A 379 -8.60 7.31 0.73
N GLY A 380 -9.80 6.70 0.70
CA GLY A 380 -10.04 5.34 1.17
C GLY A 380 -9.61 4.23 0.20
N MET A 381 -9.15 4.57 -1.01
CA MET A 381 -8.65 3.56 -1.95
C MET A 381 -7.40 2.86 -1.39
N GLN A 382 -7.27 1.57 -1.68
CA GLN A 382 -6.07 0.82 -1.32
C GLN A 382 -5.00 1.00 -2.40
N ILE A 383 -3.76 1.28 -1.98
CA ILE A 383 -2.61 1.39 -2.90
C ILE A 383 -1.96 0.02 -3.18
N SER A 384 -2.30 -1.00 -2.39
CA SER A 384 -1.65 -2.31 -2.40
C SER A 384 -2.62 -3.44 -2.04
N THR A 385 -2.37 -4.63 -2.63
CA THR A 385 -3.02 -5.91 -2.32
C THR A 385 -2.35 -6.65 -1.15
N VAL A 386 -1.27 -6.14 -0.56
CA VAL A 386 -0.52 -6.87 0.49
C VAL A 386 -1.41 -7.24 1.68
N ALA A 387 -2.40 -6.42 2.01
CA ALA A 387 -3.34 -6.70 3.08
C ALA A 387 -4.26 -7.91 2.79
N SER A 388 -4.74 -8.04 1.55
CA SER A 388 -5.53 -9.21 1.14
C SER A 388 -4.64 -10.45 0.99
N GLU A 389 -3.43 -10.31 0.45
CA GLU A 389 -2.43 -11.39 0.39
C GLU A 389 -2.02 -11.91 1.77
N SER A 390 -1.88 -11.02 2.77
CA SER A 390 -1.65 -11.39 4.17
C SER A 390 -2.84 -12.16 4.75
N THR A 391 -4.07 -11.88 4.29
CA THR A 391 -5.25 -12.65 4.69
C THR A 391 -5.20 -14.08 4.14
N PHE A 392 -4.82 -14.28 2.87
CA PHE A 392 -4.59 -15.62 2.28
C PHE A 392 -3.47 -16.40 2.96
N SER A 393 -2.42 -15.68 3.30
CA SER A 393 -1.27 -16.14 4.07
C SER A 393 -1.68 -16.66 5.46
N ASN A 394 -2.50 -15.91 6.20
CA ASN A 394 -3.10 -16.35 7.47
C ASN A 394 -4.10 -17.49 7.29
N GLY A 395 -4.85 -17.51 6.17
CA GLY A 395 -5.74 -18.60 5.83
C GLY A 395 -5.04 -19.96 5.77
N ARG A 396 -3.78 -20.03 5.31
CA ARG A 396 -2.96 -21.26 5.38
C ARG A 396 -2.65 -21.73 6.80
N ARG A 397 -2.72 -20.84 7.81
CA ARG A 397 -2.59 -21.24 9.22
C ARG A 397 -3.89 -21.83 9.79
N VAL A 398 -5.03 -21.48 9.19
CA VAL A 398 -6.35 -22.06 9.51
C VAL A 398 -6.53 -23.38 8.76
N ILE A 399 -6.08 -23.43 7.50
CA ILE A 399 -6.02 -24.59 6.61
C ILE A 399 -4.61 -25.19 6.69
N THR A 400 -4.28 -25.85 7.80
CA THR A 400 -3.01 -26.62 7.90
C THR A 400 -3.15 -27.98 7.20
N ASP A 401 -2.02 -28.60 6.83
CA ASP A 401 -1.99 -29.97 6.27
C ASP A 401 -2.70 -31.02 7.16
N TYR A 402 -2.88 -30.73 8.46
CA TYR A 402 -3.57 -31.57 9.44
C TYR A 402 -5.05 -31.18 9.72
N ARG A 403 -5.58 -30.12 9.09
CA ARG A 403 -6.97 -29.60 9.30
C ARG A 403 -7.73 -29.50 7.97
N THR A 404 -7.84 -30.61 7.26
CA THR A 404 -8.42 -30.69 5.91
C THR A 404 -9.95 -30.84 5.85
N ASN A 405 -10.64 -31.00 6.99
CA ASN A 405 -12.08 -31.32 7.04
C ASN A 405 -13.02 -30.13 7.29
N LEU A 406 -12.53 -28.88 7.25
CA LEU A 406 -13.42 -27.72 7.34
C LEU A 406 -14.04 -27.44 5.98
N SER A 407 -15.36 -27.24 5.94
CA SER A 407 -16.03 -26.80 4.71
C SER A 407 -15.54 -25.40 4.32
N VAL A 408 -15.51 -25.11 3.02
CA VAL A 408 -15.09 -23.80 2.49
C VAL A 408 -15.88 -22.63 3.09
N VAL A 409 -17.17 -22.84 3.38
CA VAL A 409 -18.03 -21.85 4.04
C VAL A 409 -17.59 -21.57 5.47
N ILE A 410 -17.19 -22.60 6.23
CA ILE A 410 -16.69 -22.43 7.60
C ILE A 410 -15.32 -21.74 7.59
N VAL A 411 -14.44 -22.11 6.66
CA VAL A 411 -13.14 -21.45 6.50
C VAL A 411 -13.31 -19.96 6.19
N GLU A 412 -14.19 -19.63 5.25
CA GLU A 412 -14.53 -18.26 4.90
C GLU A 412 -15.08 -17.49 6.11
N ALA A 413 -16.06 -18.06 6.81
CA ALA A 413 -16.64 -17.46 8.01
C ALA A 413 -15.57 -17.22 9.08
N LEU A 414 -14.67 -18.17 9.33
CA LEU A 414 -13.60 -18.02 10.32
C LEU A 414 -12.64 -16.89 9.95
N ILE A 415 -12.22 -16.80 8.68
CA ILE A 415 -11.29 -15.76 8.23
C ILE A 415 -11.94 -14.38 8.27
N CYS A 416 -13.16 -14.25 7.76
CA CYS A 416 -13.92 -13.00 7.76
C CYS A 416 -14.21 -12.54 9.19
N THR A 417 -14.78 -13.40 10.04
CA THR A 417 -15.10 -13.04 11.44
C THR A 417 -13.85 -12.73 12.25
N GLN A 418 -12.73 -13.44 12.02
CA GLN A 418 -11.45 -13.10 12.65
C GLN A 418 -10.99 -11.69 12.25
N ASP A 419 -11.07 -11.32 10.97
CA ASP A 419 -10.74 -9.96 10.51
C ASP A 419 -11.68 -8.90 11.09
N TRP A 420 -12.97 -9.21 11.25
CA TRP A 420 -13.97 -8.28 11.77
C TRP A 420 -13.85 -8.06 13.28
N LEU A 421 -13.56 -9.13 14.04
CA LEU A 421 -13.42 -9.10 15.50
C LEU A 421 -12.09 -8.51 15.96
N ARG A 422 -11.06 -8.51 15.11
CA ARG A 422 -9.78 -7.88 15.43
C ARG A 422 -9.95 -6.38 15.66
N LYS A 423 -9.84 -5.96 16.93
CA LYS A 423 -9.82 -4.55 17.35
C LYS A 423 -8.44 -3.88 17.20
N SER A 424 -7.37 -4.62 16.92
CA SER A 424 -6.00 -4.12 16.92
C SER A 424 -5.47 -3.78 15.53
N SER A 425 -4.93 -2.57 15.40
CA SER A 425 -4.20 -2.01 14.25
C SER A 425 -2.79 -2.57 14.06
N LEU A 426 -2.44 -3.68 14.72
CA LEU A 426 -1.11 -4.29 14.61
C LEU A 426 -1.05 -5.17 13.35
N PRO A 427 -0.26 -4.78 12.33
CA PRO A 427 0.09 -5.70 11.26
C PRO A 427 0.84 -6.90 11.84
N ILE A 428 0.54 -8.09 11.35
CA ILE A 428 1.41 -9.26 11.56
C ILE A 428 2.63 -9.03 10.66
N TYR A 429 3.54 -8.14 11.08
CA TYR A 429 4.94 -8.27 10.72
C TYR A 429 5.46 -9.39 11.62
N ASP A 430 5.35 -10.63 11.15
CA ASP A 430 6.55 -11.44 10.99
C ASP A 430 6.21 -12.74 10.26
N TYR A 431 6.74 -12.87 9.06
CA TYR A 431 6.71 -14.12 8.31
C TYR A 431 7.97 -14.95 8.58
N ASP A 432 9.02 -14.34 9.16
CA ASP A 432 10.33 -14.94 9.27
C ASP A 432 10.73 -15.19 10.73
N GLU A 433 10.34 -14.41 11.75
CA GLU A 433 10.61 -14.80 13.14
C GLU A 433 9.78 -16.01 13.55
N VAL A 434 8.48 -16.10 13.30
CA VAL A 434 7.69 -17.26 13.80
C VAL A 434 8.09 -18.56 13.10
N TYR A 435 8.46 -18.52 11.82
CA TYR A 435 8.99 -19.72 11.14
C TYR A 435 10.46 -19.98 11.47
N ASN A 436 11.30 -18.98 11.76
CA ASN A 436 12.66 -19.22 12.26
C ASN A 436 12.68 -19.63 13.74
N VAL A 437 11.68 -19.25 14.53
CA VAL A 437 11.46 -19.64 15.95
C VAL A 437 10.84 -21.04 16.02
N LEU A 438 9.99 -21.42 15.06
CA LEU A 438 9.44 -22.77 14.96
C LEU A 438 10.30 -23.73 14.10
N ALA A 439 11.28 -23.22 13.37
CA ALA A 439 12.31 -24.01 12.67
C ALA A 439 13.68 -23.93 13.35
N ASP A 440 13.78 -23.28 14.51
CA ASP A 440 14.90 -23.50 15.42
C ASP A 440 14.60 -24.83 16.12
N ASP A 441 15.16 -25.91 15.59
CA ASP A 441 15.07 -27.23 16.22
C ASP A 441 15.48 -27.15 17.71
N ASP A 442 16.39 -26.23 18.07
CA ASP A 442 16.81 -25.95 19.45
C ASP A 442 15.65 -25.42 20.32
N LEU A 443 14.83 -24.47 19.83
CA LEU A 443 13.69 -23.94 20.59
C LEU A 443 12.52 -24.92 20.62
N ALA A 444 12.31 -25.69 19.54
CA ALA A 444 11.34 -26.76 19.52
C ALA A 444 11.73 -27.87 20.51
N ILE A 445 13.02 -28.21 20.61
CA ILE A 445 13.56 -29.14 21.61
C ILE A 445 13.39 -28.56 23.02
N ASP A 446 13.73 -27.30 23.26
CA ASP A 446 13.58 -26.65 24.57
C ASP A 446 12.10 -26.58 25.01
N ILE A 447 11.18 -26.33 24.08
CA ILE A 447 9.72 -26.35 24.35
C ILE A 447 9.24 -27.77 24.61
N VAL A 448 9.70 -28.76 23.85
CA VAL A 448 9.36 -30.18 24.06
C VAL A 448 9.90 -30.68 25.40
N ASP A 449 11.13 -30.32 25.76
CA ASP A 449 11.75 -30.65 27.04
C ASP A 449 11.05 -29.94 28.21
N ALA A 450 10.66 -28.67 28.04
CA ALA A 450 9.84 -27.96 29.04
C ALA A 450 8.47 -28.61 29.23
N ILE A 451 7.80 -29.03 28.14
CA ILE A 451 6.52 -29.74 28.19
C ILE A 451 6.67 -31.13 28.80
N HIS A 452 7.77 -31.83 28.51
CA HIS A 452 8.07 -33.14 29.09
C HIS A 452 8.36 -33.04 30.59
N ASN A 453 9.12 -32.02 31.01
CA ASN A 453 9.37 -31.70 32.42
C ASN A 453 8.10 -31.28 33.18
N LEU A 454 7.18 -30.56 32.54
CA LEU A 454 5.87 -30.23 33.11
C LEU A 454 4.95 -31.46 33.26
N LYS A 455 5.07 -32.45 32.36
CA LYS A 455 4.33 -33.72 32.47
C LYS A 455 4.91 -34.67 33.52
N LEU A 456 6.23 -34.65 33.72
CA LEU A 456 6.91 -35.43 34.76
C LEU A 456 6.74 -34.82 36.16
N THR A 457 6.57 -33.49 36.26
CA THR A 457 6.30 -32.79 37.52
C THR A 457 4.82 -32.74 37.89
N GLY A 458 4.01 -33.68 37.39
CA GLY A 458 2.63 -33.93 37.81
C GLY A 458 2.50 -34.34 39.28
N LYS A 459 2.89 -33.47 40.21
CA LYS A 459 2.27 -33.36 41.52
C LYS A 459 1.04 -32.48 41.34
N ARG A 460 -0.13 -33.13 41.35
CA ARG A 460 -1.33 -32.51 41.92
C ARG A 460 -0.94 -31.92 43.27
N SER A 461 -0.87 -30.60 43.38
CA SER A 461 -1.11 -29.95 44.66
C SER A 461 -2.62 -29.86 44.82
N GLU A 462 -3.22 -30.95 45.30
CA GLU A 462 -4.41 -30.87 46.13
C GLU A 462 -3.96 -30.29 47.48
N ASN A 463 -4.31 -29.04 47.73
CA ASN A 463 -4.81 -28.49 49.00
C ASN A 463 -5.09 -26.99 48.83
#